data_AF-A0A419SNN4-F1
#
_entry.id   AF-A0A419SNN4-F1
#
_cell.length_a   1.000
_cell.length_b   1.000
_cell.length_c   1.000
_cell.angle_alpha   90.00
_cell.angle_beta   90.00
_cell.angle_gamma   90.00
#
_symmetry.space_group_name_H-M   'P 1'
#
loop_
_entity.id
_entity.type
_entity.pdbx_description
1 polymer ?
#
loop_
_entity_poly.entity_id
_entity_poly.type
_entity_poly.pdbx_seq_one_letter_code
_entity_poly.pdbx_strand_id
1 'polypeptide(L)'
;MKLLKFILSFTILLLILPYNSGDAHQTSVAQATKRINGKNVSLVYIDLNNKNIEVKPVLARNQIGATESLESMAKRSNAFAAMNGTFFMSYEKGDFKPPWGTILIDRDLKNQGWTGASIGFKQDNTPSIGGITDLHHDDFQHMTSAGPTLLKNGQIVLNPLAEGMTDPKLTTLSGQRSFIGYTADKKLVMGTVPNVTLPQLAQICKQLGLDSALNMDGGASSGLYASGKYITAPGRLLSNALVVVPRSQQPIKIKINGAYHTFDVQPFIQNGRTLVPLAGIANVLQGQVDWEPITRTVTITKDHTTIQLTVDSKSARMNGVLTEIDAPAKIVENRTMVPLSFFSTSLGASVEWNEEERTVEMMTNR
;
A
#
# COMPACT_ATOMS: atom_id res chain seq x y z
N MET A 1 67.75 -0.14 -6.21
CA MET A 1 66.57 -0.65 -6.94
C MET A 1 65.31 -0.07 -6.31
N LYS A 2 64.64 0.86 -7.00
CA LYS A 2 63.39 1.50 -6.56
C LYS A 2 62.22 0.53 -6.81
N LEU A 3 61.45 0.20 -5.78
CA LEU A 3 60.20 -0.56 -5.92
C LEU A 3 59.03 0.43 -6.01
N LEU A 4 58.44 0.54 -7.20
CA LEU A 4 57.32 1.42 -7.52
C LEU A 4 56.02 0.82 -6.97
N LYS A 5 55.35 1.49 -6.01
CA LYS A 5 54.01 1.13 -5.55
C LYS A 5 52.98 1.69 -6.53
N PHE A 6 52.27 0.81 -7.24
CA PHE A 6 51.07 1.16 -8.01
C PHE A 6 49.88 1.29 -7.06
N ILE A 7 49.33 2.50 -6.92
CA ILE A 7 48.03 2.73 -6.27
C ILE A 7 47.01 2.88 -7.40
N LEU A 8 46.14 1.89 -7.58
CA LEU A 8 44.97 2.02 -8.45
C LEU A 8 43.91 2.84 -7.68
N SER A 9 43.71 4.09 -8.09
CA SER A 9 42.59 4.91 -7.65
C SER A 9 41.37 4.60 -8.51
N PHE A 10 40.34 3.95 -7.94
CA PHE A 10 39.04 3.80 -8.60
C PHE A 10 38.22 5.06 -8.37
N THR A 11 38.13 5.93 -9.38
CA THR A 11 37.20 7.05 -9.40
C THR A 11 35.83 6.55 -9.82
N ILE A 12 34.87 6.46 -8.89
CA ILE A 12 33.47 6.20 -9.19
C ILE A 12 32.89 7.46 -9.82
N LEU A 13 32.68 7.46 -11.14
CA LEU A 13 31.96 8.51 -11.84
C LEU A 13 30.46 8.30 -11.62
N LEU A 14 29.87 9.07 -10.71
CA LEU A 14 28.43 9.07 -10.45
C LEU A 14 27.75 9.89 -11.57
N LEU A 15 27.19 9.20 -12.57
CA LEU A 15 26.35 9.84 -13.59
C LEU A 15 25.00 10.19 -12.95
N ILE A 16 24.78 11.46 -12.65
CA ILE A 16 23.47 11.97 -12.21
C ILE A 16 22.63 12.18 -13.48
N LEU A 17 21.75 11.22 -13.79
CA LEU A 17 20.71 11.41 -14.79
C LEU A 17 19.56 12.24 -14.18
N PRO A 18 18.93 13.15 -14.93
CA PRO A 18 17.82 13.96 -14.43
C PRO A 18 16.63 13.07 -14.03
N TYR A 19 16.13 13.32 -12.82
CA TYR A 19 14.99 12.65 -12.18
C TYR A 19 13.69 13.02 -12.92
N ASN A 20 13.04 12.03 -13.53
CA ASN A 20 11.70 12.19 -14.07
C ASN A 20 10.70 11.89 -12.94
N SER A 21 9.90 12.87 -12.53
CA SER A 21 8.98 12.81 -11.38
C SER A 21 7.73 11.93 -11.62
N GLY A 22 7.84 10.90 -12.45
CA GLY A 22 6.83 9.86 -12.61
C GLY A 22 7.09 8.74 -11.60
N ASP A 23 6.10 8.43 -10.77
CA ASP A 23 6.05 7.33 -9.81
C ASP A 23 6.87 7.45 -8.51
N ALA A 24 6.44 8.37 -7.64
CA ALA A 24 6.68 8.27 -6.19
C ALA A 24 6.16 6.95 -5.56
N HIS A 25 5.43 6.12 -6.33
CA HIS A 25 5.01 4.80 -5.92
C HIS A 25 6.04 3.70 -6.18
N GLN A 26 6.85 3.80 -7.26
CA GLN A 26 7.89 2.83 -7.61
C GLN A 26 9.06 2.84 -6.61
N THR A 27 9.27 3.96 -5.92
CA THR A 27 10.35 4.14 -4.92
C THR A 27 10.14 3.34 -3.63
N SER A 28 8.94 2.78 -3.40
CA SER A 28 8.62 2.01 -2.20
C SER A 28 9.08 0.54 -2.25
N VAL A 29 9.45 0.04 -3.44
CA VAL A 29 9.79 -1.36 -3.68
C VAL A 29 11.22 -1.48 -4.18
N ALA A 30 12.06 -2.23 -3.46
CA ALA A 30 13.45 -2.51 -3.88
C ALA A 30 13.70 -4.01 -3.99
N GLN A 31 14.40 -4.43 -5.04
CA GLN A 31 14.72 -5.84 -5.29
C GLN A 31 16.18 -6.12 -4.91
N ALA A 32 16.46 -7.32 -4.40
CA ALA A 32 17.83 -7.77 -4.16
C ALA A 32 17.95 -9.29 -4.24
N THR A 33 19.18 -9.77 -4.48
CA THR A 33 19.55 -11.16 -4.25
C THR A 33 20.72 -11.18 -3.29
N LYS A 34 20.61 -11.93 -2.18
CA LYS A 34 21.68 -12.10 -1.19
C LYS A 34 22.13 -13.55 -1.14
N ARG A 35 23.43 -13.78 -0.93
CA ARG A 35 23.98 -15.11 -0.67
C ARG A 35 24.11 -15.31 0.83
N ILE A 36 23.28 -16.18 1.41
CA ILE A 36 23.18 -16.41 2.85
C ILE A 36 23.28 -17.92 3.10
N ASN A 37 24.23 -18.35 3.93
CA ASN A 37 24.49 -19.77 4.20
C ASN A 37 24.63 -20.62 2.92
N GLY A 38 25.27 -20.06 1.88
CA GLY A 38 25.47 -20.70 0.58
C GLY A 38 24.22 -20.78 -0.31
N LYS A 39 23.10 -20.17 0.08
CA LYS A 39 21.85 -20.12 -0.71
C LYS A 39 21.65 -18.74 -1.32
N ASN A 40 21.15 -18.70 -2.54
CA ASN A 40 20.69 -17.46 -3.16
C ASN A 40 19.28 -17.15 -2.65
N VAL A 41 19.14 -16.02 -1.98
CA VAL A 41 17.89 -15.54 -1.39
C VAL A 41 17.41 -14.36 -2.22
N SER A 42 16.30 -14.56 -2.93
CA SER A 42 15.65 -13.51 -3.72
C SER A 42 14.71 -12.71 -2.82
N LEU A 43 14.77 -11.39 -2.92
CA LEU A 43 14.15 -10.48 -1.96
C LEU A 43 13.46 -9.32 -2.67
N VAL A 44 12.30 -8.97 -2.14
CA VAL A 44 11.62 -7.70 -2.39
C VAL A 44 11.41 -7.02 -1.04
N TYR A 45 11.93 -5.80 -0.93
CA TYR A 45 11.80 -4.92 0.22
C TYR A 45 10.72 -3.89 -0.05
N ILE A 46 9.86 -3.66 0.94
CA ILE A 46 8.76 -2.69 0.86
C ILE A 46 8.79 -1.81 2.11
N ASP A 47 8.76 -0.49 1.94
CA ASP A 47 8.64 0.46 3.04
C ASP A 47 7.18 0.64 3.46
N LEU A 48 6.78 0.04 4.58
CA LEU A 48 5.39 0.16 5.07
C LEU A 48 5.08 1.53 5.68
N ASN A 49 6.08 2.39 5.90
CA ASN A 49 5.83 3.78 6.31
C ASN A 49 5.25 4.61 5.16
N ASN A 50 5.32 4.12 3.92
CA ASN A 50 4.67 4.77 2.80
C ASN A 50 3.14 4.59 2.88
N LYS A 51 2.45 5.68 3.24
CA LYS A 51 0.97 5.71 3.35
C LYS A 51 0.24 5.53 2.00
N ASN A 52 0.93 5.71 0.87
CA ASN A 52 0.34 5.59 -0.47
C ASN A 52 0.32 4.16 -1.01
N ILE A 53 0.77 3.18 -0.24
CA ILE A 53 0.67 1.76 -0.59
C ILE A 53 -0.19 1.03 0.43
N GLU A 54 -0.71 -0.11 0.03
CA GLU A 54 -1.32 -1.09 0.92
C GLU A 54 -0.86 -2.49 0.55
N VAL A 55 -0.82 -3.38 1.55
CA VAL A 55 -0.51 -4.79 1.37
C VAL A 55 -1.78 -5.58 1.64
N LYS A 56 -2.29 -6.29 0.62
CA LYS A 56 -3.56 -7.01 0.73
C LYS A 56 -3.55 -8.34 -0.01
N PRO A 57 -4.30 -9.36 0.48
CA PRO A 57 -4.51 -10.55 -0.30
C PRO A 57 -5.43 -10.26 -1.49
N VAL A 58 -5.26 -11.02 -2.55
CA VAL A 58 -6.16 -11.07 -3.70
C VAL A 58 -6.46 -12.52 -4.04
N LEU A 59 -7.70 -12.77 -4.43
CA LEU A 59 -8.14 -14.09 -4.86
C LEU A 59 -7.88 -14.27 -6.35
N ALA A 60 -7.53 -15.48 -6.74
CA ALA A 60 -7.52 -15.88 -8.15
C ALA A 60 -8.89 -15.61 -8.76
N ARG A 61 -8.92 -14.90 -9.89
CA ARG A 61 -10.13 -14.52 -10.62
C ARG A 61 -11.20 -13.84 -9.74
N ASN A 62 -10.80 -13.24 -8.62
CA ASN A 62 -11.70 -12.69 -7.60
C ASN A 62 -12.68 -13.71 -6.99
N GLN A 63 -12.35 -15.00 -7.00
CA GLN A 63 -13.22 -16.07 -6.56
C GLN A 63 -12.49 -17.07 -5.66
N ILE A 64 -13.10 -17.44 -4.53
CA ILE A 64 -12.59 -18.52 -3.68
C ILE A 64 -12.57 -19.82 -4.48
N GLY A 65 -11.45 -20.52 -4.43
CA GLY A 65 -11.27 -21.81 -5.07
C GLY A 65 -10.89 -21.76 -6.55
N ALA A 66 -10.84 -20.60 -7.18
CA ALA A 66 -10.25 -20.49 -8.51
C ALA A 66 -8.72 -20.59 -8.46
N THR A 67 -8.09 -20.69 -9.63
CA THR A 67 -6.63 -20.55 -9.76
C THR A 67 -6.25 -19.60 -10.91
N GLU A 68 -5.17 -18.84 -10.69
CA GLU A 68 -4.67 -17.81 -11.60
C GLU A 68 -3.14 -17.72 -11.50
N SER A 69 -2.46 -17.22 -12.54
CA SER A 69 -1.02 -16.95 -12.45
C SER A 69 -0.76 -15.77 -11.51
N LEU A 70 0.37 -15.79 -10.82
CA LEU A 70 0.77 -14.68 -9.94
C LEU A 70 0.88 -13.36 -10.72
N GLU A 71 1.45 -13.38 -11.93
CA GLU A 71 1.55 -12.20 -12.78
C GLU A 71 0.16 -11.63 -13.17
N SER A 72 -0.81 -12.47 -13.51
CA SER A 72 -2.15 -12.00 -13.87
C SER A 72 -2.84 -11.34 -12.68
N MET A 73 -2.75 -11.94 -11.48
CA MET A 73 -3.24 -11.32 -10.24
C MET A 73 -2.53 -9.99 -9.95
N ALA A 74 -1.21 -9.93 -10.13
CA ALA A 74 -0.43 -8.71 -9.92
C ALA A 74 -0.82 -7.60 -10.91
N LYS A 75 -0.92 -7.90 -12.20
CA LYS A 75 -1.32 -6.96 -13.26
C LYS A 75 -2.73 -6.43 -13.03
N ARG A 76 -3.68 -7.32 -12.76
CA ARG A 76 -5.09 -6.98 -12.50
C ARG A 76 -5.25 -6.06 -11.28
N SER A 77 -4.36 -6.19 -10.30
CA SER A 77 -4.38 -5.39 -9.07
C SER A 77 -3.52 -4.13 -9.15
N ASN A 78 -2.89 -3.85 -10.30
CA ASN A 78 -1.90 -2.78 -10.46
C ASN A 78 -0.78 -2.83 -9.40
N ALA A 79 -0.27 -4.04 -9.13
CA ALA A 79 0.65 -4.28 -8.03
C ALA A 79 2.10 -3.88 -8.37
N PHE A 80 2.76 -3.20 -7.42
CA PHE A 80 4.20 -2.92 -7.45
C PHE A 80 5.03 -4.17 -7.17
N ALA A 81 4.52 -5.04 -6.29
CA ALA A 81 5.09 -6.33 -5.95
C ALA A 81 3.99 -7.34 -5.62
N ALA A 82 4.29 -8.63 -5.78
CA ALA A 82 3.40 -9.71 -5.38
C ALA A 82 4.20 -10.96 -4.99
N MET A 83 3.64 -11.74 -4.07
CA MET A 83 4.11 -13.09 -3.76
C MET A 83 2.93 -14.06 -3.63
N ASN A 84 3.23 -15.35 -3.64
CA ASN A 84 2.21 -16.35 -3.34
C ASN A 84 1.61 -16.16 -1.93
N GLY A 85 0.34 -16.50 -1.77
CA GLY A 85 -0.40 -16.34 -0.52
C GLY A 85 -0.45 -17.62 0.32
N THR A 86 -1.67 -17.97 0.75
CA THR A 86 -1.95 -19.10 1.65
C THR A 86 -1.59 -20.45 1.01
N PHE A 87 -1.54 -21.50 1.82
CA PHE A 87 -1.68 -22.87 1.32
C PHE A 87 -3.04 -23.04 0.65
N PHE A 88 -3.19 -24.08 -0.17
CA PHE A 88 -4.47 -24.45 -0.80
C PHE A 88 -4.44 -25.90 -1.27
N MET A 89 -5.61 -26.48 -1.54
CA MET A 89 -5.77 -27.88 -1.93
C MET A 89 -5.38 -28.13 -3.41
N SER A 90 -4.13 -27.78 -3.75
CA SER A 90 -3.61 -27.74 -5.12
C SER A 90 -3.59 -29.08 -5.86
N TYR A 91 -3.65 -30.21 -5.14
CA TYR A 91 -3.61 -31.57 -5.70
C TYR A 91 -4.98 -32.25 -5.80
N GLU A 92 -6.06 -31.60 -5.35
CA GLU A 92 -7.40 -32.15 -5.51
C GLU A 92 -7.76 -32.34 -6.98
N LYS A 93 -8.65 -33.28 -7.30
CA LYS A 93 -9.17 -33.44 -8.66
C LYS A 93 -10.33 -32.46 -8.85
N GLY A 94 -10.39 -31.79 -10.00
CA GLY A 94 -11.42 -30.77 -10.31
C GLY A 94 -10.91 -29.34 -10.29
N ASP A 95 -11.74 -28.39 -10.71
CA ASP A 95 -11.31 -26.99 -10.92
C ASP A 95 -11.30 -26.16 -9.63
N PHE A 96 -12.13 -26.52 -8.66
CA PHE A 96 -12.20 -25.85 -7.36
C PHE A 96 -11.02 -26.28 -6.47
N LYS A 97 -10.22 -25.30 -6.04
CA LYS A 97 -9.01 -25.46 -5.23
C LYS A 97 -9.09 -24.57 -3.97
N PRO A 98 -9.80 -24.99 -2.92
CA PRO A 98 -10.06 -24.15 -1.77
C PRO A 98 -8.75 -23.73 -1.07
N PRO A 99 -8.66 -22.47 -0.60
CA PRO A 99 -7.54 -22.01 0.21
C PRO A 99 -7.56 -22.67 1.58
N TRP A 100 -6.36 -22.87 2.13
CA TRP A 100 -6.13 -23.37 3.47
C TRP A 100 -5.42 -22.28 4.28
N GLY A 101 -6.19 -21.61 5.14
CA GLY A 101 -5.71 -20.46 5.92
C GLY A 101 -6.68 -19.28 5.87
N THR A 102 -6.57 -18.36 6.82
CA THR A 102 -7.42 -17.16 6.85
C THR A 102 -7.09 -16.23 5.68
N ILE A 103 -8.12 -15.68 5.06
CA ILE A 103 -8.02 -14.61 4.07
C ILE A 103 -9.01 -13.52 4.47
N LEU A 104 -8.50 -12.38 4.89
CA LEU A 104 -9.27 -11.17 5.22
C LEU A 104 -8.90 -10.08 4.21
N ILE A 105 -9.90 -9.58 3.49
CA ILE A 105 -9.72 -8.52 2.50
C ILE A 105 -10.69 -7.40 2.85
N ASP A 106 -10.17 -6.20 3.11
CA ASP A 106 -10.99 -5.03 3.40
C ASP A 106 -11.93 -5.24 4.61
N ARG A 107 -11.40 -5.87 5.68
CA ARG A 107 -12.13 -6.33 6.88
C ARG A 107 -13.22 -7.38 6.61
N ASP A 108 -13.35 -7.85 5.37
CA ASP A 108 -14.28 -8.92 5.01
C ASP A 108 -13.56 -10.28 5.02
N LEU A 109 -14.06 -11.19 5.85
CA LEU A 109 -13.48 -12.52 6.06
C LEU A 109 -13.89 -13.43 4.90
N LYS A 110 -12.99 -13.57 3.92
CA LYS A 110 -13.22 -14.38 2.72
C LYS A 110 -13.04 -15.88 2.96
N ASN A 111 -12.15 -16.25 3.88
CA ASN A 111 -11.92 -17.64 4.27
C ASN A 111 -11.40 -17.70 5.71
N GLN A 112 -11.85 -18.69 6.49
CA GLN A 112 -11.39 -18.92 7.86
C GLN A 112 -10.39 -20.09 7.89
N GLY A 113 -9.19 -19.85 8.41
CA GLY A 113 -8.21 -20.88 8.74
C GLY A 113 -8.32 -21.32 10.20
N TRP A 114 -7.77 -22.50 10.52
CA TRP A 114 -7.77 -23.06 11.88
C TRP A 114 -6.38 -23.51 12.36
N THR A 115 -5.36 -23.41 11.50
CA THR A 115 -3.99 -23.89 11.75
C THR A 115 -2.98 -22.91 11.13
N GLY A 116 -1.73 -23.02 11.56
CA GLY A 116 -0.63 -22.18 11.12
C GLY A 116 -0.57 -20.83 11.83
N ALA A 117 0.00 -19.87 11.12
CA ALA A 117 0.17 -18.50 11.57
C ALA A 117 -0.24 -17.53 10.45
N SER A 118 -0.49 -16.30 10.85
CA SER A 118 -0.96 -15.23 9.97
C SER A 118 -0.02 -14.05 9.99
N ILE A 119 -0.03 -13.29 8.89
CA ILE A 119 0.39 -11.90 8.86
C ILE A 119 -0.84 -11.03 8.63
N GLY A 120 -1.06 -10.08 9.53
CA GLY A 120 -2.11 -9.07 9.44
C GLY A 120 -1.53 -7.69 9.19
N PHE A 121 -2.27 -6.85 8.46
CA PHE A 121 -1.95 -5.45 8.20
C PHE A 121 -3.12 -4.57 8.68
N LYS A 122 -2.83 -3.61 9.56
CA LYS A 122 -3.79 -2.57 9.95
C LYS A 122 -3.99 -1.57 8.81
N GLN A 123 -4.96 -0.68 8.97
CA GLN A 123 -5.27 0.35 7.98
C GLN A 123 -4.06 1.25 7.67
N ASP A 124 -3.19 1.50 8.64
CA ASP A 124 -1.95 2.28 8.52
C ASP A 124 -0.74 1.46 8.03
N ASN A 125 -0.96 0.25 7.49
CA ASN A 125 0.06 -0.76 7.16
C ASN A 125 0.84 -1.35 8.34
N THR A 126 0.52 -1.04 9.60
CA THR A 126 1.23 -1.67 10.73
C THR A 126 1.07 -3.19 10.66
N PRO A 127 2.16 -3.95 10.48
CA PRO A 127 2.09 -5.40 10.33
C PRO A 127 2.11 -6.09 11.69
N SER A 128 1.58 -7.31 11.76
CA SER A 128 1.75 -8.21 12.90
C SER A 128 1.77 -9.65 12.42
N ILE A 129 2.66 -10.46 13.00
CA ILE A 129 2.75 -11.91 12.73
C ILE A 129 2.50 -12.64 14.03
N GLY A 130 1.70 -13.71 13.97
CA GLY A 130 1.42 -14.54 15.13
C GLY A 130 0.67 -15.81 14.75
N GLY A 131 0.69 -16.78 15.66
CA GLY A 131 -0.13 -17.97 15.56
C GLY A 131 -1.62 -17.62 15.58
N ILE A 132 -2.48 -18.61 15.28
CA ILE A 132 -3.92 -18.36 15.22
C ILE A 132 -4.54 -17.88 16.53
N THR A 133 -3.93 -18.19 17.68
CA THR A 133 -4.36 -17.70 19.00
C THR A 133 -3.81 -16.32 19.35
N ASP A 134 -2.78 -15.85 18.63
CA ASP A 134 -2.12 -14.59 18.92
C ASP A 134 -2.82 -13.39 18.27
N LEU A 135 -3.55 -13.61 17.17
CA LEU A 135 -4.12 -12.56 16.33
C LEU A 135 -5.65 -12.74 16.18
N HIS A 136 -6.41 -11.68 16.44
CA HIS A 136 -7.84 -11.61 16.10
C HIS A 136 -8.02 -10.90 14.75
N HIS A 137 -8.83 -11.46 13.85
CA HIS A 137 -8.97 -10.89 12.50
C HIS A 137 -9.60 -9.48 12.49
N ASP A 138 -10.44 -9.15 13.48
CA ASP A 138 -11.11 -7.85 13.61
C ASP A 138 -10.13 -6.67 13.79
N ASP A 139 -8.91 -6.95 14.25
CA ASP A 139 -7.87 -5.94 14.47
C ASP A 139 -7.22 -5.45 13.16
N PHE A 140 -7.49 -6.11 12.03
CA PHE A 140 -6.75 -5.91 10.78
C PHE A 140 -7.66 -5.48 9.63
N GLN A 141 -7.09 -4.66 8.72
CA GLN A 141 -7.71 -4.36 7.44
C GLN A 141 -7.58 -5.56 6.49
N HIS A 142 -6.41 -6.20 6.52
CA HIS A 142 -6.07 -7.33 5.67
C HIS A 142 -5.33 -8.39 6.47
N MET A 143 -5.53 -9.67 6.13
CA MET A 143 -4.82 -10.77 6.76
C MET A 143 -4.68 -11.94 5.78
N THR A 144 -3.54 -12.60 5.80
CA THR A 144 -3.33 -13.87 5.10
C THR A 144 -2.61 -14.87 6.02
N SER A 145 -3.05 -16.12 6.02
CA SER A 145 -2.41 -17.19 6.78
C SER A 145 -1.56 -18.13 5.92
N ALA A 146 -0.47 -18.59 6.50
CA ALA A 146 0.27 -19.74 6.01
C ALA A 146 0.89 -20.45 7.21
N GLY A 147 2.16 -20.17 7.50
CA GLY A 147 2.85 -20.75 8.64
C GLY A 147 3.89 -21.80 8.24
N PRO A 148 4.73 -22.20 9.21
CA PRO A 148 4.68 -21.75 10.60
C PRO A 148 5.35 -20.38 10.82
N THR A 149 5.18 -19.82 12.02
CA THR A 149 5.99 -18.68 12.48
C THR A 149 7.46 -19.06 12.50
N LEU A 150 8.31 -18.21 11.93
CA LEU A 150 9.76 -18.40 11.90
C LEU A 150 10.44 -17.61 13.02
N LEU A 151 10.08 -16.32 13.13
CA LEU A 151 10.67 -15.38 14.08
C LEU A 151 9.60 -14.56 14.81
N LYS A 152 9.89 -14.20 16.05
CA LYS A 152 9.17 -13.21 16.87
C LYS A 152 10.20 -12.45 17.72
N ASN A 153 10.14 -11.11 17.72
CA ASN A 153 11.06 -10.25 18.48
C ASN A 153 12.55 -10.53 18.20
N GLY A 154 12.89 -10.78 16.93
CA GLY A 154 14.24 -11.10 16.45
C GLY A 154 14.74 -12.50 16.82
N GLN A 155 13.92 -13.33 17.48
CA GLN A 155 14.28 -14.68 17.91
C GLN A 155 13.56 -15.75 17.11
N ILE A 156 14.23 -16.89 16.92
CA ILE A 156 13.63 -18.07 16.28
C ILE A 156 12.67 -18.73 17.26
N VAL A 157 11.40 -18.82 16.86
CA VAL A 157 10.31 -19.43 17.64
C VAL A 157 9.67 -20.62 16.92
N LEU A 158 10.31 -21.09 15.84
CA LEU A 158 9.81 -22.13 14.94
C LEU A 158 9.33 -23.38 15.69
N ASN A 159 8.01 -23.61 15.66
CA ASN A 159 7.39 -24.82 16.18
C ASN A 159 6.18 -25.25 15.31
N PRO A 160 6.42 -25.94 14.18
CA PRO A 160 5.36 -26.28 13.24
C PRO A 160 4.24 -27.12 13.86
N LEU A 161 4.57 -28.04 14.76
CA LEU A 161 3.59 -28.93 15.40
C LEU A 161 2.64 -28.16 16.33
N ALA A 162 3.17 -27.20 17.10
CA ALA A 162 2.33 -26.34 17.94
C ALA A 162 1.37 -25.46 17.12
N GLU A 163 1.74 -25.16 15.87
CA GLU A 163 0.88 -24.47 14.91
C GLU A 163 0.02 -25.43 14.05
N GLY A 164 -0.09 -26.70 14.43
CA GLY A 164 -0.97 -27.68 13.77
C GLY A 164 -0.45 -28.19 12.42
N MET A 165 0.85 -28.04 12.14
CA MET A 165 1.45 -28.41 10.85
C MET A 165 2.24 -29.72 10.95
N THR A 166 1.80 -30.73 10.22
CA THR A 166 2.34 -32.11 10.31
C THR A 166 2.95 -32.65 9.01
N ASP A 167 2.72 -32.00 7.85
CA ASP A 167 3.23 -32.48 6.56
C ASP A 167 4.78 -32.48 6.51
N PRO A 168 5.45 -33.63 6.31
CA PRO A 168 6.91 -33.71 6.17
C PRO A 168 7.50 -32.82 5.08
N LYS A 169 6.75 -32.57 3.99
CA LYS A 169 7.17 -31.62 2.93
C LYS A 169 7.32 -30.20 3.45
N LEU A 170 6.64 -29.88 4.55
CA LEU A 170 6.80 -28.61 5.26
C LEU A 170 7.78 -28.75 6.43
N THR A 171 7.63 -29.77 7.28
CA THR A 171 8.30 -29.82 8.59
C THR A 171 9.75 -30.30 8.53
N THR A 172 10.08 -31.30 7.71
CA THR A 172 11.40 -31.97 7.75
C THR A 172 12.19 -31.86 6.45
N LEU A 173 11.51 -31.84 5.30
CA LEU A 173 12.16 -31.88 4.01
C LEU A 173 12.70 -30.51 3.56
N SER A 174 13.77 -30.56 2.77
CA SER A 174 14.28 -29.40 2.04
C SER A 174 13.42 -29.14 0.80
N GLY A 175 13.20 -27.88 0.46
CA GLY A 175 12.46 -27.50 -0.74
C GLY A 175 12.64 -26.03 -1.11
N GLN A 176 11.99 -25.62 -2.19
CA GLN A 176 11.78 -24.20 -2.48
C GLN A 176 10.83 -23.62 -1.42
N ARG A 177 11.21 -22.51 -0.79
CA ARG A 177 10.42 -21.84 0.24
C ARG A 177 10.12 -20.40 -0.17
N SER A 178 9.00 -19.90 0.32
CA SER A 178 8.66 -18.48 0.38
C SER A 178 8.54 -18.06 1.83
N PHE A 179 8.91 -16.83 2.14
CA PHE A 179 8.72 -16.24 3.46
C PHE A 179 8.30 -14.78 3.33
N ILE A 180 7.66 -14.30 4.38
CA ILE A 180 7.39 -12.88 4.58
C ILE A 180 7.78 -12.49 5.99
N GLY A 181 8.32 -11.30 6.17
CA GLY A 181 8.62 -10.78 7.50
C GLY A 181 8.89 -9.30 7.45
N TYR A 182 9.06 -8.68 8.61
CA TYR A 182 9.35 -7.26 8.71
C TYR A 182 10.44 -7.00 9.75
N THR A 183 11.11 -5.89 9.55
CA THR A 183 12.12 -5.32 10.46
C THR A 183 11.45 -4.38 11.47
N ALA A 184 12.16 -4.03 12.55
CA ALA A 184 11.63 -3.14 13.59
C ALA A 184 11.23 -1.75 13.06
N ASP A 185 11.84 -1.26 11.98
CA ASP A 185 11.55 0.01 11.30
C ASP A 185 10.44 -0.10 10.24
N LYS A 186 9.60 -1.14 10.33
CA LYS A 186 8.46 -1.41 9.42
C LYS A 186 8.85 -1.59 7.95
N LYS A 187 10.05 -2.08 7.66
CA LYS A 187 10.39 -2.55 6.30
C LYS A 187 9.96 -4.00 6.13
N LEU A 188 8.96 -4.24 5.29
CA LEU A 188 8.48 -5.57 4.91
C LEU A 188 9.46 -6.21 3.92
N VAL A 189 9.60 -7.52 4.01
CA VAL A 189 10.47 -8.34 3.18
C VAL A 189 9.70 -9.55 2.71
N MET A 190 9.46 -9.63 1.40
CA MET A 190 8.97 -10.83 0.73
C MET A 190 10.16 -11.55 0.10
N GLY A 191 10.28 -12.85 0.28
CA GLY A 191 11.43 -13.57 -0.25
C GLY A 191 11.19 -15.02 -0.61
N THR A 192 12.05 -15.53 -1.50
CA THR A 192 12.07 -16.92 -1.95
C THR A 192 13.48 -17.50 -1.83
N VAL A 193 13.57 -18.77 -1.40
CA VAL A 193 14.85 -19.48 -1.19
C VAL A 193 14.77 -20.93 -1.67
N PRO A 194 15.66 -21.38 -2.56
CA PRO A 194 15.68 -22.77 -3.02
C PRO A 194 16.39 -23.69 -2.02
N ASN A 195 15.93 -24.94 -1.95
CA ASN A 195 16.61 -26.05 -1.29
C ASN A 195 16.96 -25.79 0.18
N VAL A 196 15.99 -25.36 0.97
CA VAL A 196 16.13 -25.17 2.43
C VAL A 196 15.02 -25.86 3.23
N THR A 197 15.39 -26.31 4.43
CA THR A 197 14.45 -26.73 5.49
C THR A 197 13.90 -25.52 6.25
N LEU A 198 12.83 -25.67 7.03
CA LEU A 198 12.29 -24.58 7.86
C LEU A 198 13.32 -24.03 8.87
N PRO A 199 14.12 -24.84 9.59
CA PRO A 199 15.18 -24.31 10.45
C PRO A 199 16.20 -23.46 9.68
N GLN A 200 16.60 -23.87 8.47
CA GLN A 200 17.52 -23.10 7.63
C GLN A 200 16.87 -21.78 7.16
N LEU A 201 15.58 -21.81 6.83
CA LEU A 201 14.81 -20.60 6.47
C LEU A 201 14.73 -19.62 7.65
N ALA A 202 14.42 -20.10 8.86
CA ALA A 202 14.37 -19.26 10.06
C ALA A 202 15.73 -18.59 10.35
N GLN A 203 16.85 -19.32 10.16
CA GLN A 203 18.19 -18.76 10.29
C GLN A 203 18.49 -17.70 9.22
N ILE A 204 18.05 -17.91 7.98
CA ILE A 204 18.17 -16.91 6.91
C ILE A 204 17.38 -15.64 7.28
N CYS A 205 16.13 -15.79 7.71
CA CYS A 205 15.30 -14.65 8.17
C CYS A 205 15.99 -13.89 9.31
N LYS A 206 16.61 -14.60 10.26
CA LYS A 206 17.34 -13.96 11.38
C LYS A 206 18.56 -13.19 10.88
N GLN A 207 19.34 -13.75 9.98
CA GLN A 207 20.51 -13.08 9.37
C GLN A 207 20.12 -11.90 8.46
N LEU A 208 18.90 -11.89 7.93
CA LEU A 208 18.34 -10.74 7.21
C LEU A 208 17.96 -9.58 8.14
N GLY A 209 18.00 -9.77 9.46
CA GLY A 209 17.64 -8.75 10.45
C GLY A 209 16.14 -8.57 10.62
N LEU A 210 15.33 -9.59 10.26
CA LEU A 210 13.89 -9.54 10.47
C LEU A 210 13.58 -9.65 11.96
N ASP A 211 12.66 -8.81 12.43
CA ASP A 211 12.13 -8.90 13.78
C ASP A 211 11.12 -10.04 13.87
N SER A 212 10.18 -10.08 12.93
CA SER A 212 9.14 -11.09 12.87
C SER A 212 9.06 -11.66 11.45
N ALA A 213 8.84 -12.97 11.34
CA ALA A 213 8.83 -13.67 10.05
C ALA A 213 7.92 -14.90 10.07
N LEU A 214 7.33 -15.18 8.91
CA LEU A 214 6.34 -16.20 8.66
C LEU A 214 6.73 -16.99 7.40
N ASN A 215 6.66 -18.32 7.46
CA ASN A 215 6.75 -19.14 6.26
C ASN A 215 5.45 -19.03 5.44
N MET A 216 5.60 -18.90 4.12
CA MET A 216 4.48 -18.88 3.16
C MET A 216 4.39 -20.20 2.39
N ASP A 217 3.35 -20.39 1.57
CA ASP A 217 3.27 -21.59 0.73
C ASP A 217 4.52 -21.74 -0.15
N GLY A 218 5.01 -22.96 -0.29
CA GLY A 218 6.32 -23.28 -0.86
C GLY A 218 6.24 -24.15 -2.11
N GLY A 219 7.35 -24.83 -2.41
CA GLY A 219 7.46 -25.73 -3.55
C GLY A 219 7.09 -25.02 -4.86
N ALA A 220 6.29 -25.68 -5.69
CA ALA A 220 5.81 -25.12 -6.96
C ALA A 220 4.93 -23.86 -6.79
N SER A 221 4.40 -23.57 -5.59
CA SER A 221 3.65 -22.34 -5.35
C SER A 221 4.55 -21.12 -5.16
N SER A 222 5.84 -21.33 -4.87
CA SER A 222 6.75 -20.24 -4.52
C SER A 222 6.87 -19.24 -5.66
N GLY A 223 6.44 -18.02 -5.41
CA GLY A 223 6.34 -16.98 -6.43
C GLY A 223 6.74 -15.63 -5.87
N LEU A 224 7.52 -14.89 -6.64
CA LEU A 224 7.92 -13.52 -6.32
C LEU A 224 7.94 -12.69 -7.60
N TYR A 225 7.23 -11.57 -7.57
CA TYR A 225 7.02 -10.67 -8.70
C TYR A 225 7.24 -9.24 -8.22
N ALA A 226 7.98 -8.43 -8.98
CA ALA A 226 8.11 -7.00 -8.72
C ALA A 226 8.57 -6.27 -9.97
N SER A 227 8.21 -4.98 -10.06
CA SER A 227 8.58 -4.10 -11.18
C SER A 227 8.23 -4.72 -12.54
N GLY A 228 7.01 -5.27 -12.66
CA GLY A 228 6.48 -5.78 -13.92
C GLY A 228 6.94 -7.19 -14.33
N LYS A 229 7.79 -7.87 -13.54
CA LYS A 229 8.36 -9.18 -13.92
C LYS A 229 8.51 -10.15 -12.76
N TYR A 230 8.63 -11.43 -13.08
CA TYR A 230 9.01 -12.45 -12.10
C TYR A 230 10.45 -12.30 -11.64
N ILE A 231 10.65 -12.40 -10.34
CA ILE A 231 11.93 -12.69 -9.68
C ILE A 231 12.02 -14.20 -9.42
N THR A 232 10.90 -14.83 -9.08
CA THR A 232 10.75 -16.28 -8.96
C THR A 232 9.41 -16.67 -9.56
N ALA A 233 9.44 -17.46 -10.63
CA ALA A 233 8.23 -17.93 -11.29
C ALA A 233 7.63 -19.12 -10.54
N PRO A 234 6.33 -19.09 -10.18
CA PRO A 234 5.64 -20.27 -9.69
C PRO A 234 5.66 -21.40 -10.71
N GLY A 235 5.77 -22.64 -10.25
CA GLY A 235 5.60 -23.85 -11.06
C GLY A 235 4.13 -24.27 -11.23
N ARG A 236 3.17 -23.54 -10.64
CA ARG A 236 1.72 -23.77 -10.78
C ARG A 236 0.90 -22.48 -10.68
N LEU A 237 -0.36 -22.56 -11.09
CA LEU A 237 -1.35 -21.52 -10.78
C LEU A 237 -1.65 -21.51 -9.28
N LEU A 238 -1.99 -20.34 -8.76
CA LEU A 238 -2.19 -20.09 -7.33
C LEU A 238 -3.66 -19.78 -7.04
N SER A 239 -4.13 -20.16 -5.85
CA SER A 239 -5.49 -19.83 -5.38
C SER A 239 -5.63 -18.36 -4.96
N ASN A 240 -4.56 -17.78 -4.43
CA ASN A 240 -4.49 -16.40 -4.00
C ASN A 240 -3.04 -15.93 -3.94
N ALA A 241 -2.86 -14.62 -3.84
CA ALA A 241 -1.57 -13.96 -3.72
C ALA A 241 -1.65 -12.82 -2.70
N LEU A 242 -0.49 -12.43 -2.15
CA LEU A 242 -0.35 -11.19 -1.41
C LEU A 242 0.27 -10.15 -2.34
N VAL A 243 -0.39 -9.00 -2.49
CA VAL A 243 0.05 -7.93 -3.40
C VAL A 243 0.33 -6.65 -2.63
N VAL A 244 1.27 -5.88 -3.16
CA VAL A 244 1.56 -4.50 -2.75
C VAL A 244 1.05 -3.59 -3.85
N VAL A 245 0.03 -2.81 -3.54
CA VAL A 245 -0.70 -2.01 -4.52
C VAL A 245 -0.73 -0.55 -4.08
N PRO A 246 -0.98 0.41 -4.99
CA PRO A 246 -1.31 1.75 -4.57
C PRO A 246 -2.54 1.70 -3.67
N ARG A 247 -2.45 2.35 -2.50
CA ARG A 247 -3.58 2.45 -1.59
C ARG A 247 -4.71 3.19 -2.31
N SER A 248 -5.87 2.57 -2.41
CA SER A 248 -7.07 3.28 -2.81
C SER A 248 -7.33 4.33 -1.74
N GLN A 249 -7.08 5.60 -2.08
CA GLN A 249 -7.31 6.67 -1.13
C GLN A 249 -8.81 6.72 -0.83
N GLN A 250 -9.18 6.49 0.43
CA GLN A 250 -10.57 6.66 0.85
C GLN A 250 -11.04 8.06 0.43
N PRO A 251 -12.29 8.20 -0.06
CA PRO A 251 -12.83 9.49 -0.45
C PRO A 251 -12.66 10.50 0.68
N ILE A 252 -12.35 11.74 0.32
CA ILE A 252 -12.28 12.82 1.30
C ILE A 252 -13.70 13.14 1.76
N LYS A 253 -13.96 12.92 3.05
CA LYS A 253 -15.22 13.31 3.67
C LYS A 253 -15.16 14.80 4.00
N ILE A 254 -16.24 15.54 3.74
CA ILE A 254 -16.37 16.94 4.17
C ILE A 254 -17.46 16.99 5.23
N LYS A 255 -17.14 17.56 6.38
CA LYS A 255 -18.07 17.79 7.48
C LYS A 255 -18.20 19.29 7.67
N ILE A 256 -19.41 19.83 7.61
CA ILE A 256 -19.68 21.25 7.77
C ILE A 256 -20.62 21.43 8.95
N ASN A 257 -20.22 22.24 9.93
CA ASN A 257 -20.99 22.48 11.16
C ASN A 257 -21.47 21.19 11.84
N GLY A 258 -20.63 20.14 11.81
CA GLY A 258 -20.93 18.85 12.41
C GLY A 258 -21.60 17.81 11.49
N ALA A 259 -22.12 18.20 10.33
CA ALA A 259 -22.84 17.30 9.40
C ALA A 259 -21.99 16.90 8.20
N TYR A 260 -22.10 15.66 7.70
CA TYR A 260 -21.40 15.23 6.49
C TYR A 260 -22.09 15.76 5.22
N HIS A 261 -21.26 16.22 4.27
CA HIS A 261 -21.69 16.69 2.96
C HIS A 261 -21.05 15.86 1.85
N THR A 262 -21.87 15.43 0.92
CA THR A 262 -21.46 14.73 -0.31
C THR A 262 -21.54 15.66 -1.51
N PHE A 263 -20.68 15.43 -2.48
CA PHE A 263 -20.67 16.17 -3.74
C PHE A 263 -20.79 15.22 -4.93
N ASP A 264 -21.24 15.74 -6.05
CA ASP A 264 -21.34 15.03 -7.32
C ASP A 264 -19.95 14.71 -7.91
N VAL A 265 -18.98 15.61 -7.72
CA VAL A 265 -17.55 15.37 -7.98
C VAL A 265 -16.82 15.27 -6.64
N GLN A 266 -16.11 14.16 -6.43
CA GLN A 266 -15.47 13.90 -5.15
C GLN A 266 -14.33 14.90 -4.87
N PRO A 267 -14.23 15.42 -3.62
CA PRO A 267 -13.06 16.19 -3.22
C PRO A 267 -11.78 15.37 -3.32
N PHE A 268 -10.67 16.04 -3.67
CA PHE A 268 -9.37 15.38 -3.81
C PHE A 268 -8.24 16.26 -3.28
N ILE A 269 -7.11 15.64 -2.91
CA ILE A 269 -5.90 16.37 -2.55
C ILE A 269 -4.99 16.48 -3.77
N GLN A 270 -4.49 17.68 -4.03
CA GLN A 270 -3.45 17.92 -5.02
C GLN A 270 -2.43 18.91 -4.46
N ASN A 271 -1.15 18.58 -4.57
CA ASN A 271 -0.04 19.39 -4.04
C ASN A 271 -0.23 19.77 -2.55
N GLY A 272 -0.77 18.84 -1.75
CA GLY A 272 -1.02 19.08 -0.32
C GLY A 272 -2.18 20.01 -0.01
N ARG A 273 -3.06 20.31 -0.98
CA ARG A 273 -4.29 21.09 -0.80
C ARG A 273 -5.51 20.29 -1.17
N THR A 274 -6.56 20.38 -0.36
CA THR A 274 -7.86 19.77 -0.65
C THR A 274 -8.65 20.68 -1.59
N LEU A 275 -8.99 20.15 -2.75
CA LEU A 275 -9.87 20.78 -3.71
C LEU A 275 -11.28 20.21 -3.58
N VAL A 276 -12.25 21.10 -3.62
CA VAL A 276 -13.68 20.82 -3.42
C VAL A 276 -14.51 21.47 -4.53
N PRO A 277 -15.68 20.93 -4.88
CA PRO A 277 -16.58 21.59 -5.83
C PRO A 277 -17.07 22.92 -5.28
N LEU A 278 -16.76 24.00 -6.00
CA LEU A 278 -17.05 25.36 -5.55
C LEU A 278 -18.54 25.58 -5.25
N ALA A 279 -19.42 25.13 -6.15
CA ALA A 279 -20.86 25.37 -6.02
C ALA A 279 -21.43 24.80 -4.71
N GLY A 280 -20.96 23.63 -4.29
CA GLY A 280 -21.40 23.00 -3.05
C GLY A 280 -20.96 23.78 -1.81
N ILE A 281 -19.73 24.29 -1.79
CA ILE A 281 -19.22 25.07 -0.65
C ILE A 281 -19.79 26.48 -0.62
N ALA A 282 -19.89 27.15 -1.77
CA ALA A 282 -20.43 28.50 -1.86
C ALA A 282 -21.89 28.57 -1.36
N ASN A 283 -22.72 27.57 -1.72
CA ASN A 283 -24.09 27.47 -1.21
C ASN A 283 -24.12 27.39 0.33
N VAL A 284 -23.26 26.57 0.93
CA VAL A 284 -23.21 26.41 2.38
C VAL A 284 -22.73 27.68 3.08
N LEU A 285 -21.80 28.41 2.44
CA LEU A 285 -21.29 29.69 2.93
C LEU A 285 -22.19 30.88 2.58
N GLN A 286 -23.33 30.65 1.92
CA GLN A 286 -24.27 31.69 1.45
C GLN A 286 -23.63 32.69 0.47
N GLY A 287 -22.63 32.24 -0.29
CA GLY A 287 -22.00 33.03 -1.36
C GLY A 287 -22.69 32.82 -2.70
N GLN A 288 -22.87 33.90 -3.45
CA GLN A 288 -23.31 33.85 -4.84
C GLN A 288 -22.13 33.57 -5.76
N VAL A 289 -22.32 32.70 -6.74
CA VAL A 289 -21.27 32.29 -7.70
C VAL A 289 -21.68 32.72 -9.10
N ASP A 290 -20.78 33.42 -9.77
CA ASP A 290 -20.88 33.78 -11.18
C ASP A 290 -19.69 33.22 -11.96
N TRP A 291 -19.95 32.73 -13.18
CA TRP A 291 -18.93 32.09 -14.02
C TRP A 291 -18.85 32.79 -15.37
N GLU A 292 -17.68 33.35 -15.66
CA GLU A 292 -17.36 33.94 -16.96
C GLU A 292 -16.59 32.92 -17.81
N PRO A 293 -17.22 32.27 -18.80
CA PRO A 293 -16.62 31.20 -19.57
C PRO A 293 -15.45 31.65 -20.45
N ILE A 294 -15.47 32.88 -20.99
CA ILE A 294 -14.44 33.35 -21.93
C ILE A 294 -13.10 33.50 -21.21
N THR A 295 -13.12 34.11 -20.03
CA THR A 295 -11.91 34.33 -19.24
C THR A 295 -11.61 33.17 -18.28
N ARG A 296 -12.49 32.17 -18.22
CA ARG A 296 -12.44 31.05 -17.26
C ARG A 296 -12.32 31.57 -15.82
N THR A 297 -13.10 32.60 -15.49
CA THR A 297 -13.06 33.28 -14.19
C THR A 297 -14.33 32.99 -13.41
N VAL A 298 -14.16 32.55 -12.17
CA VAL A 298 -15.25 32.50 -11.20
C VAL A 298 -15.19 33.76 -10.34
N THR A 299 -16.34 34.41 -10.16
CA THR A 299 -16.55 35.45 -9.15
C THR A 299 -17.45 34.91 -8.06
N ILE A 300 -17.05 35.07 -6.80
CA ILE A 300 -17.86 34.76 -5.63
C ILE A 300 -18.11 36.05 -4.86
N THR A 301 -19.37 36.28 -4.49
CA THR A 301 -19.76 37.43 -3.67
C THR A 301 -20.53 36.95 -2.43
N LYS A 302 -20.08 37.39 -1.25
CA LYS A 302 -20.78 37.20 0.01
C LYS A 302 -20.63 38.48 0.84
N ASP A 303 -21.75 39.08 1.23
CA ASP A 303 -21.79 40.35 1.96
C ASP A 303 -20.91 41.43 1.27
N HIS A 304 -19.84 41.88 1.93
CA HIS A 304 -18.88 42.86 1.40
C HIS A 304 -17.61 42.23 0.80
N THR A 305 -17.57 40.90 0.68
CA THR A 305 -16.41 40.16 0.18
C THR A 305 -16.66 39.68 -1.24
N THR A 306 -15.76 40.05 -2.15
CA THR A 306 -15.73 39.55 -3.52
C THR A 306 -14.41 38.84 -3.79
N ILE A 307 -14.48 37.61 -4.29
CA ILE A 307 -13.33 36.80 -4.66
C ILE A 307 -13.43 36.49 -6.15
N GLN A 308 -12.42 36.89 -6.92
CA GLN A 308 -12.30 36.54 -8.34
C GLN A 308 -11.12 35.59 -8.53
N LEU A 309 -11.37 34.46 -9.18
CA LEU A 309 -10.37 33.43 -9.40
C LEU A 309 -10.44 32.95 -10.85
N THR A 310 -9.32 33.04 -11.54
CA THR A 310 -9.15 32.47 -12.89
C THR A 310 -8.61 31.04 -12.79
N VAL A 311 -9.26 30.09 -13.46
CA VAL A 311 -8.84 28.67 -13.45
C VAL A 311 -7.40 28.53 -13.93
N ASP A 312 -6.65 27.60 -13.34
CA ASP A 312 -5.23 27.34 -13.58
C ASP A 312 -4.27 28.48 -13.14
N SER A 313 -4.78 29.58 -12.59
CA SER A 313 -3.97 30.67 -12.01
C SER A 313 -3.63 30.41 -10.54
N LYS A 314 -2.41 30.77 -10.13
CA LYS A 314 -2.00 30.83 -8.70
C LYS A 314 -2.28 32.18 -8.04
N SER A 315 -3.06 33.03 -8.69
CA SER A 315 -3.46 34.32 -8.15
C SER A 315 -4.97 34.49 -8.23
N ALA A 316 -5.54 35.04 -7.17
CA ALA A 316 -6.92 35.47 -7.08
C ALA A 316 -6.97 36.99 -6.79
N ARG A 317 -8.14 37.62 -6.94
CA ARG A 317 -8.38 38.98 -6.45
C ARG A 317 -9.39 38.93 -5.32
N MET A 318 -9.04 39.47 -4.17
CA MET A 318 -9.94 39.62 -3.03
C MET A 318 -10.23 41.11 -2.86
N ASN A 319 -11.50 41.49 -3.01
CA ASN A 319 -11.93 42.90 -2.99
C ASN A 319 -11.09 43.79 -3.94
N GLY A 320 -10.76 43.24 -5.12
CA GLY A 320 -9.94 43.89 -6.15
C GLY A 320 -8.42 43.76 -5.96
N VAL A 321 -7.94 43.37 -4.78
CA VAL A 321 -6.51 43.23 -4.44
C VAL A 321 -5.98 41.87 -4.85
N LEU A 322 -4.87 41.84 -5.60
CA LEU A 322 -4.22 40.59 -6.01
C LEU A 322 -3.68 39.84 -4.79
N THR A 323 -4.04 38.55 -4.69
CA THR A 323 -3.67 37.65 -3.59
C THR A 323 -3.17 36.34 -4.17
N GLU A 324 -2.05 35.82 -3.68
CA GLU A 324 -1.57 34.49 -4.08
C GLU A 324 -2.39 33.38 -3.41
N ILE A 325 -2.61 32.30 -4.16
CA ILE A 325 -3.25 31.08 -3.66
C ILE A 325 -2.29 29.90 -3.77
N ASP A 326 -2.34 29.05 -2.77
CA ASP A 326 -1.42 27.93 -2.57
C ASP A 326 -1.66 26.75 -3.54
N ALA A 327 -2.85 26.68 -4.15
CA ALA A 327 -3.14 25.83 -5.28
C ALA A 327 -4.07 26.55 -6.28
N PRO A 328 -3.88 26.37 -7.59
CA PRO A 328 -4.81 26.90 -8.58
C PRO A 328 -6.15 26.14 -8.54
N ALA A 329 -7.26 26.82 -8.82
CA ALA A 329 -8.50 26.13 -9.11
C ALA A 329 -8.41 25.37 -10.44
N LYS A 330 -9.23 24.32 -10.58
CA LYS A 330 -9.25 23.44 -11.75
C LYS A 330 -10.66 23.16 -12.20
N ILE A 331 -10.81 22.73 -13.45
CA ILE A 331 -12.05 22.12 -13.92
C ILE A 331 -11.84 20.61 -13.95
N VAL A 332 -12.64 19.87 -13.19
CA VAL A 332 -12.66 18.40 -13.16
C VAL A 332 -14.10 17.97 -13.33
N GLU A 333 -14.37 17.08 -14.29
CA GLU A 333 -15.73 16.57 -14.55
C GLU A 333 -16.80 17.68 -14.67
N ASN A 334 -16.47 18.77 -15.38
CA ASN A 334 -17.32 19.96 -15.53
C ASN A 334 -17.71 20.65 -14.21
N ARG A 335 -16.88 20.53 -13.18
CA ARG A 335 -16.98 21.31 -11.94
C ARG A 335 -15.73 22.13 -11.71
N THR A 336 -15.91 23.38 -11.28
CA THR A 336 -14.80 24.19 -10.79
C THR A 336 -14.43 23.75 -9.38
N MET A 337 -13.24 23.20 -9.24
CA MET A 337 -12.64 22.69 -8.02
C MET A 337 -11.72 23.76 -7.45
N VAL A 338 -11.99 24.21 -6.23
CA VAL A 338 -11.25 25.30 -5.57
C VAL A 338 -10.51 24.81 -4.33
N PRO A 339 -9.37 25.42 -3.95
CA PRO A 339 -8.72 25.14 -2.68
C PRO A 339 -9.63 25.54 -1.51
N LEU A 340 -10.05 24.56 -0.72
CA LEU A 340 -11.03 24.76 0.35
C LEU A 340 -10.51 25.73 1.43
N SER A 341 -9.24 25.63 1.81
CA SER A 341 -8.63 26.47 2.86
C SER A 341 -8.69 27.96 2.50
N PHE A 342 -8.25 28.33 1.31
CA PHE A 342 -8.30 29.72 0.83
C PHE A 342 -9.75 30.21 0.78
N PHE A 343 -10.64 29.40 0.19
CA PHE A 343 -12.02 29.81 -0.04
C PHE A 343 -12.82 29.99 1.26
N SER A 344 -12.78 28.99 2.14
CA SER A 344 -13.54 29.00 3.39
C SER A 344 -13.04 30.07 4.36
N THR A 345 -11.71 30.22 4.50
CA THR A 345 -11.13 31.24 5.40
C THR A 345 -11.49 32.65 4.93
N SER A 346 -11.44 32.90 3.61
CA SER A 346 -11.79 34.20 3.03
C SER A 346 -13.26 34.58 3.23
N LEU A 347 -14.13 33.59 3.50
CA LEU A 347 -15.57 33.78 3.71
C LEU A 347 -16.00 33.61 5.18
N GLY A 348 -15.02 33.60 6.10
CA GLY A 348 -15.25 33.59 7.54
C GLY A 348 -15.51 32.21 8.16
N ALA A 349 -15.07 31.13 7.51
CA ALA A 349 -15.13 29.77 8.05
C ALA A 349 -13.74 29.24 8.42
N SER A 350 -13.64 28.45 9.49
CA SER A 350 -12.42 27.70 9.82
C SER A 350 -12.43 26.33 9.15
N VAL A 351 -11.24 25.80 8.88
CA VAL A 351 -11.05 24.50 8.22
C VAL A 351 -9.95 23.72 8.94
N GLU A 352 -10.27 22.49 9.33
CA GLU A 352 -9.33 21.55 9.93
C GLU A 352 -9.31 20.24 9.15
N TRP A 353 -8.14 19.61 9.04
CA TRP A 353 -7.96 18.33 8.38
C TRP A 353 -7.68 17.24 9.41
N ASN A 354 -8.54 16.22 9.44
CA ASN A 354 -8.28 14.98 10.16
C ASN A 354 -7.72 13.94 9.18
N GLU A 355 -6.42 13.68 9.30
CA GLU A 355 -5.66 12.74 8.47
C GLU A 355 -6.12 11.28 8.62
N GLU A 356 -6.41 10.85 9.85
CA GLU A 356 -6.81 9.47 10.15
C GLU A 356 -8.19 9.16 9.56
N GLU A 357 -9.13 10.08 9.75
CA GLU A 357 -10.49 9.96 9.22
C GLU A 357 -10.63 10.42 7.77
N ARG A 358 -9.57 10.96 7.17
CA ARG A 358 -9.57 11.65 5.87
C ARG A 358 -10.77 12.60 5.72
N THR A 359 -11.02 13.37 6.77
CA THR A 359 -12.18 14.26 6.89
C THR A 359 -11.71 15.70 7.01
N VAL A 360 -12.28 16.58 6.19
CA VAL A 360 -12.19 18.02 6.44
C VAL A 360 -13.36 18.44 7.32
N GLU A 361 -13.07 19.07 8.45
CA GLU A 361 -14.08 19.72 9.29
C GLU A 361 -14.05 21.23 9.02
N MET A 362 -15.19 21.78 8.58
CA MET A 362 -15.40 23.20 8.34
C MET A 362 -16.43 23.73 9.34
N MET A 363 -16.10 24.82 10.02
CA MET A 363 -17.01 25.53 10.92
C MET A 363 -17.27 26.92 10.37
N THR A 364 -18.54 27.24 10.14
CA THR A 364 -18.94 28.58 9.66
C THR A 364 -19.26 29.46 10.86
N ASN A 365 -18.75 30.69 10.88
CA ASN A 365 -19.24 31.69 11.83
C ASN A 365 -20.70 32.02 11.46
N ARG A 366 -21.62 31.83 12.41
CA ARG A 366 -23.05 32.13 12.23
C ARG A 366 -23.31 33.63 12.17
#